data_AF-A0A1I3J4Q6-F1
#
_entry.id   AF-A0A1I3J4Q6-F1
#
_cell.length_a   1.000
_cell.length_b   1.000
_cell.length_c   1.000
_cell.angle_alpha   90.00
_cell.angle_beta   90.00
_cell.angle_gamma   90.00
#
_symmetry.space_group_name_H-M   'P 1'
#
loop_
_entity.id
_entity.type
_entity.pdbx_description
1 polymer ?
#
loop_
_entity_poly.entity_id
_entity_poly.type
_entity_poly.pdbx_seq_one_letter_code
_entity_poly.pdbx_strand_id
1 'polypeptide(L)' 'MTKDDFLFLVETETIHDFIYKGKTYTITYDKSHDGRKWIIFGDIADKQKYDSVGEFLNKAKIENHFFKDMLDIF' A
#
# COMPACT_ATOMS: atom_id res chain seq x y z
N MET A 1 -3.98 -2.67 10.61
CA MET A 1 -4.50 -3.17 9.33
C MET A 1 -3.86 -4.52 9.10
N THR A 2 -4.61 -5.55 8.75
CA THR A 2 -4.03 -6.86 8.42
C THR A 2 -3.65 -6.93 6.94
N LYS A 3 -2.87 -7.93 6.53
CA LYS A 3 -2.62 -8.22 5.11
C LYS A 3 -3.92 -8.41 4.31
N ASP A 4 -4.89 -9.13 4.88
CA ASP A 4 -6.14 -9.43 4.18
C ASP A 4 -7.00 -8.16 4.00
N ASP A 5 -7.03 -7.28 5.01
CA ASP A 5 -7.67 -5.95 4.87
C ASP A 5 -7.02 -5.15 3.74
N PHE A 6 -5.69 -5.13 3.69
CA PHE A 6 -4.95 -4.42 2.65
C PHE A 6 -5.25 -4.98 1.26
N LEU A 7 -5.23 -6.31 1.10
CA LEU A 7 -5.58 -6.97 -0.16
C LEU A 7 -6.99 -6.64 -0.59
N PHE A 8 -7.96 -6.69 0.32
CA PHE A 8 -9.35 -6.34 0.04
C PHE A 8 -9.48 -4.88 -0.40
N LEU A 9 -8.82 -3.94 0.28
CA LEU A 9 -8.85 -2.52 -0.09
C LEU A 9 -8.26 -2.31 -1.50
N VAL A 10 -7.16 -2.98 -1.83
CA VAL A 10 -6.52 -2.91 -3.15
C VAL A 10 -7.38 -3.53 -4.24
N GLU A 11 -7.97 -4.70 -4.01
CA GLU A 11 -8.86 -5.37 -4.96
C GLU A 11 -10.13 -4.56 -5.25
N THR A 12 -10.65 -3.88 -4.23
CA THR A 12 -11.86 -3.04 -4.35
C THR A 12 -11.56 -1.59 -4.77
N GLU A 13 -10.29 -1.23 -4.99
CA GLU A 13 -9.85 0.15 -5.25
C GLU A 13 -10.38 1.16 -4.21
N THR A 14 -10.50 0.73 -2.95
CA THR A 14 -11.05 1.55 -1.87
C THR A 14 -9.97 2.47 -1.31
N ILE A 15 -10.19 3.78 -1.38
CA ILE A 15 -9.32 4.77 -0.74
C ILE A 15 -9.46 4.63 0.78
N HIS A 16 -8.33 4.57 1.47
CA HIS A 16 -8.33 4.37 2.91
C HIS A 16 -7.15 5.05 3.59
N ASP A 17 -7.45 5.79 4.66
CA ASP A 17 -6.47 6.45 5.51
C ASP A 17 -6.46 5.80 6.88
N PHE A 18 -5.27 5.60 7.45
CA PHE A 18 -5.11 5.01 8.78
C PHE A 18 -3.87 5.53 9.48
N ILE A 19 -3.86 5.41 10.82
CA ILE A 19 -2.73 5.82 11.65
C ILE A 19 -1.95 4.57 12.08
N TYR A 20 -0.63 4.59 11.88
CA TYR A 20 0.27 3.54 12.35
C TYR A 20 1.53 4.18 12.96
N LYS A 21 1.88 3.79 14.19
CA LYS A 21 3.02 4.34 14.95
C LYS A 21 3.08 5.88 14.99
N GLY A 22 1.91 6.53 15.07
CA GLY A 22 1.79 8.00 15.15
C GLY A 22 1.92 8.74 13.83
N LYS A 23 2.00 8.02 12.70
CA LYS A 23 2.04 8.60 11.34
C LYS A 23 0.78 8.21 10.56
N THR A 24 0.36 9.08 9.65
CA THR A 24 -0.81 8.84 8.80
C THR A 24 -0.37 8.23 7.49
N TYR A 25 -0.93 7.06 7.19
CA TYR A 25 -0.73 6.33 5.94
C TYR A 25 -2.01 6.40 5.11
N THR A 26 -1.83 6.39 3.79
CA THR A 26 -2.94 6.45 2.84
C THR A 26 -2.76 5.41 1.74
N ILE A 27 -3.86 4.76 1.36
CA ILE A 27 -3.97 3.91 0.17
C ILE A 27 -4.87 4.66 -0.82
N THR A 28 -4.34 4.99 -1.99
CA THR A 28 -5.08 5.61 -3.10
C THR A 28 -4.72 4.94 -4.42
N TYR A 29 -5.44 5.28 -5.50
CA TYR A 29 -5.25 4.68 -6.82
C TYR A 29 -5.16 5.76 -7.88
N ASP A 30 -4.29 5.54 -8.85
CA ASP A 30 -4.15 6.40 -10.02
C ASP A 30 -4.32 5.55 -11.27
N LYS A 31 -5.08 6.08 -12.23
CA LYS A 31 -5.32 5.44 -13.53
C LYS A 31 -4.68 6.32 -14.58
N SER A 32 -3.59 5.86 -15.18
CA SER A 32 -2.95 6.57 -16.28
C SER A 32 -3.79 6.48 -17.55
N HIS A 33 -3.55 7.41 -18.47
CA HIS A 33 -4.30 7.55 -19.72
C HIS A 33 -4.19 6.31 -20.64
N ASP A 34 -3.15 5.49 -20.45
CA ASP A 34 -2.93 4.22 -21.14
C ASP A 34 -3.68 3.02 -20.52
N GLY A 35 -4.49 3.26 -19.48
CA GLY A 35 -5.25 2.24 -18.78
C GLY A 35 -4.48 1.47 -17.71
N ARG A 36 -3.19 1.80 -17.45
CA ARG A 36 -2.47 1.21 -16.32
C ARG A 36 -2.99 1.77 -15.00
N LYS A 37 -3.04 0.89 -14.01
CA LYS A 37 -3.47 1.20 -12.66
C LYS A 37 -2.27 1.19 -11.74
N TRP A 38 -2.17 2.18 -10.88
CA TRP A 38 -1.11 2.32 -9.90
C TRP A 38 -1.72 2.34 -8.51
N ILE A 39 -1.16 1.53 -7.61
CA ILE A 39 -1.42 1.61 -6.17
C ILE A 39 -0.50 2.69 -5.63
N ILE A 40 -1.07 3.71 -5.01
CA ILE A 40 -0.30 4.74 -4.28
C ILE A 40 -0.42 4.42 -2.81
N PHE A 41 0.70 4.09 -2.17
CA PHE A 41 0.72 3.71 -0.77
C PHE A 41 1.94 4.27 -0.04
N GLY A 42 1.74 4.72 1.19
CA GLY A 42 2.81 5.22 2.05
C GLY A 42 2.32 6.24 3.06
N ASP A 43 3.27 6.88 3.75
CA ASP A 43 3.01 8.05 4.58
C ASP A 43 2.45 9.17 3.68
N ILE A 44 1.51 9.97 4.18
CA ILE A 44 0.99 11.13 3.44
C ILE A 44 2.12 12.03 2.91
N ALA A 45 3.22 12.17 3.66
CA ALA A 45 4.38 12.97 3.27
C ALA A 45 5.31 12.27 2.24
N ASP A 46 5.27 10.94 2.14
CA ASP A 46 6.19 10.14 1.32
C ASP A 46 5.51 8.89 0.75
N LYS A 47 4.53 9.11 -0.13
CA LYS A 47 3.77 8.06 -0.80
C LYS A 47 4.46 7.58 -2.06
N GLN A 48 4.50 6.27 -2.27
CA GLN A 48 5.11 5.65 -3.43
C GLN A 48 4.07 5.03 -4.36
N LYS A 49 4.41 4.90 -5.64
CA LYS A 49 3.60 4.21 -6.66
C LYS A 49 4.10 2.78 -6.83
N TYR A 50 3.16 1.86 -6.94
CA TYR A 50 3.37 0.43 -7.20
C TYR A 50 2.46 -0.02 -8.34
N ASP A 51 3.00 -0.80 -9.27
CA ASP A 51 2.27 -1.33 -10.42
C ASP A 51 1.27 -2.43 -10.05
N SER A 52 1.53 -3.11 -8.92
CA SER A 52 0.81 -4.30 -8.49
C SER A 52 1.04 -4.56 -7.01
N VAL A 53 0.14 -5.35 -6.42
CA VAL A 53 0.32 -5.91 -5.08
C VAL A 53 1.62 -6.72 -5.00
N GLY A 54 1.99 -7.42 -6.08
CA GLY A 54 3.22 -8.21 -6.14
C GLY A 54 4.48 -7.34 -6.00
N GLU A 55 4.55 -6.23 -6.74
CA GLU A 55 5.66 -5.27 -6.62
C GLU A 55 5.72 -4.69 -5.20
N PHE A 56 4.58 -4.25 -4.67
CA PHE A 56 4.48 -3.74 -3.30
C PHE A 56 5.00 -4.75 -2.28
N LEU A 57 4.52 -6.00 -2.32
CA LEU A 57 4.93 -7.05 -1.37
C LEU A 57 6.40 -7.42 -1.52
N ASN A 58 6.94 -7.41 -2.74
CA ASN A 58 8.37 -7.66 -2.98
C ASN A 58 9.23 -6.53 -2.42
N LYS A 59 8.85 -5.26 -2.65
CA LYS A 59 9.53 -4.10 -2.04
C LYS A 59 9.44 -4.14 -0.51
N ALA A 60 8.27 -4.44 0.03
CA ALA A 60 8.08 -4.60 1.47
C ALA A 60 9.01 -5.68 2.06
N LYS A 61 9.19 -6.81 1.37
CA LYS A 61 10.09 -7.89 1.80
C LYS A 61 11.57 -7.56 1.73
N ILE A 62 11.99 -6.79 0.72
CA ILE A 62 13.42 -6.54 0.44
C ILE A 62 13.94 -5.30 1.19
N GLU A 63 13.15 -4.24 1.28
CA GLU A 63 13.62 -2.94 1.77
C GLU A 63 13.02 -2.51 3.12
N ASN A 64 12.00 -3.19 3.66
CA ASN A 64 11.27 -2.65 4.81
C ASN A 64 10.65 -3.70 5.75
N HIS A 65 11.39 -4.04 6.83
CA HIS A 65 10.82 -4.67 8.04
C HIS A 65 9.53 -3.96 8.53
N PHE A 66 9.42 -2.66 8.26
CA PHE A 66 8.29 -1.81 8.65
C PHE A 66 6.94 -2.26 8.06
N PHE A 67 6.88 -2.59 6.77
CA PHE A 67 5.62 -3.02 6.13
C PHE A 67 5.29 -4.47 6.45
N LYS A 68 6.32 -5.29 6.70
CA LYS A 68 6.16 -6.66 7.21
C LYS A 68 5.46 -6.65 8.58
N ASP A 69 5.91 -5.80 9.50
CA ASP A 69 5.29 -5.60 10.82
C ASP A 69 3.88 -4.97 10.72
N MET A 70 3.70 -4.02 9.81
CA MET A 70 2.43 -3.29 9.69
C MET A 70 1.31 -4.16 9.10
N LEU A 71 1.64 -5.07 8.17
CA LEU A 71 0.69 -5.98 7.53
C LEU A 71 0.63 -7.36 8.20
N ASP A 72 1.40 -7.57 9.27
CA ASP A 72 1.45 -8.83 10.02
C ASP A 72 1.84 -10.04 9.14
N ILE A 73 2.73 -9.81 8.17
CA ILE A 73 3.18 -10.85 7.22
C ILE A 73 4.34 -11.60 7.87
N PHE A 74 4.09 -12.55 8.77
CA PHE A 74 5.16 -13.37 9.36
C PHE A 74 5.71 -14.43 8.41
#